data_AF-A0A2A2I5K3-F1
#
_entry.id   AF-A0A2A2I5K3-F1
#
_cell.length_a   1.000
_cell.length_b   1.000
_cell.length_c   1.000
_cell.angle_alpha   90.00
_cell.angle_beta   90.00
_cell.angle_gamma   90.00
#
_symmetry.space_group_name_H-M   'P 1'
#
loop_
_entity.id
_entity.type
_entity.pdbx_description
1 polymer ?
#
loop_
_entity_poly.entity_id
_entity_poly.type
_entity_poly.pdbx_seq_one_letter_code
_entity_poly.pdbx_strand_id
1 'polypeptide(L)'
;MQLDRVLENLDFRWLQPNERKRYINRIHNVVVVIEKRFPEVVRPEQIKLKHAQYFRNEWLPNHSASERTRQEHMRALGLLVMALGRDQSWLGALGITQPKGRGGRPTSVGVKKQKP
;
A
#
# COMPACT_ATOMS: atom_id res chain seq x y z
N MET A 1 -3.70 -2.24 14.74
CA MET A 1 -3.52 -0.83 14.28
C MET A 1 -4.77 -0.29 13.57
N GLN A 2 -5.19 0.96 13.81
CA GLN A 2 -6.33 1.61 13.10
C GLN A 2 -5.86 2.23 11.77
N LEU A 3 -6.65 2.07 10.70
CA LEU A 3 -6.30 2.53 9.34
C LEU A 3 -7.25 3.58 8.76
N ASP A 4 -8.22 4.07 9.52
CA ASP A 4 -9.27 4.95 9.00
C ASP A 4 -8.69 6.17 8.26
N ARG A 5 -7.73 6.86 8.86
CA ARG A 5 -7.02 8.00 8.24
C ARG A 5 -6.24 7.64 6.97
N VAL A 6 -5.64 6.45 6.94
CA VAL A 6 -4.90 5.95 5.76
C VAL A 6 -5.89 5.70 4.61
N LEU A 7 -7.01 5.04 4.90
CA LEU A 7 -8.03 4.73 3.91
C LEU A 7 -8.76 5.98 3.43
N GLU A 8 -8.95 6.98 4.30
CA GLU A 8 -9.51 8.29 3.94
C GLU A 8 -8.65 9.04 2.94
N ASN A 9 -7.32 8.88 2.98
CA ASN A 9 -6.40 9.51 2.03
C ASN A 9 -6.43 8.84 0.64
N LEU A 10 -7.03 7.65 0.50
CA LEU A 10 -7.12 6.95 -0.77
C LEU A 10 -8.39 7.30 -1.56
N ASP A 11 -8.23 7.43 -2.87
CA ASP A 11 -9.33 7.70 -3.79
C ASP A 11 -9.80 6.39 -4.46
N PHE A 12 -10.93 5.88 -3.96
CA PHE A 12 -11.59 4.69 -4.48
C PHE A 12 -12.75 4.98 -5.44
N ARG A 13 -12.96 6.24 -5.86
CA ARG A 13 -14.18 6.67 -6.59
C ARG A 13 -14.47 5.87 -7.87
N TRP A 14 -13.44 5.32 -8.50
CA TRP A 14 -13.55 4.62 -9.77
C TRP A 14 -13.59 3.09 -9.65
N LEU A 15 -13.56 2.55 -8.43
CA LEU A 15 -13.57 1.11 -8.19
C LEU A 15 -14.96 0.57 -7.87
N GLN A 16 -15.22 -0.65 -8.34
CA GLN A 16 -16.38 -1.41 -7.89
C GLN A 16 -16.27 -1.75 -6.39
N PRO A 17 -17.40 -1.92 -5.67
CA PRO A 17 -17.37 -2.22 -4.23
C PRO A 17 -16.50 -3.42 -3.84
N ASN A 18 -16.54 -4.50 -4.64
CA ASN A 18 -15.72 -5.69 -4.42
C ASN A 18 -14.22 -5.44 -4.61
N GLU A 19 -13.87 -4.61 -5.59
CA GLU A 19 -12.48 -4.23 -5.84
C GLU A 19 -11.95 -3.33 -4.72
N ARG A 20 -12.76 -2.35 -4.29
CA ARG A 20 -12.45 -1.51 -3.13
C ARG A 20 -12.19 -2.36 -1.88
N LYS A 21 -13.08 -3.32 -1.56
CA LYS A 21 -12.90 -4.23 -0.42
C LYS A 21 -11.61 -5.04 -0.53
N ARG A 22 -11.28 -5.51 -1.73
CA ARG A 22 -10.04 -6.26 -1.98
C ARG A 22 -8.79 -5.43 -1.71
N TYR A 23 -8.76 -4.16 -2.14
CA TYR A 23 -7.64 -3.26 -1.85
C TYR A 23 -7.51 -2.98 -0.34
N ILE A 24 -8.62 -2.66 0.33
CA ILE A 24 -8.64 -2.42 1.77
C ILE A 24 -8.11 -3.64 2.55
N ASN A 25 -8.56 -4.84 2.20
CA ASN A 25 -8.12 -6.07 2.86
C ASN A 25 -6.61 -6.31 2.66
N ARG A 26 -6.06 -5.97 1.49
CA ARG A 26 -4.63 -6.13 1.24
C ARG A 26 -3.79 -5.10 1.98
N ILE A 27 -4.25 -3.85 2.07
CA ILE A 27 -3.59 -2.83 2.89
C ILE A 27 -3.61 -3.25 4.36
N HIS A 28 -4.75 -3.75 4.86
CA HIS A 28 -4.82 -4.34 6.20
C HIS A 28 -3.83 -5.49 6.38
N ASN A 29 -3.73 -6.41 5.42
CA ASN A 29 -2.79 -7.53 5.51
C ASN A 29 -1.33 -7.03 5.64
N VAL A 30 -0.92 -6.07 4.81
CA VAL A 30 0.41 -5.45 4.89
C VAL A 30 0.68 -4.91 6.29
N VAL A 31 -0.27 -4.17 6.84
CA VAL A 31 -0.14 -3.56 8.16
C VAL A 31 -0.11 -4.60 9.28
N VAL A 32 -0.96 -5.61 9.23
CA VAL A 32 -0.98 -6.71 10.21
C VAL A 32 0.35 -7.47 10.22
N VAL A 33 0.94 -7.69 9.05
CA VAL A 33 2.27 -8.31 8.94
C VAL A 33 3.34 -7.44 9.60
N ILE A 34 3.31 -6.13 9.34
CA ILE A 34 4.24 -5.19 9.96
C ILE A 34 4.04 -5.15 11.48
N GLU A 35 2.80 -5.03 11.97
CA GLU A 35 2.46 -4.97 13.40
C GLU A 35 2.91 -6.23 14.14
N LYS A 36 2.73 -7.41 13.53
CA LYS A 36 3.22 -8.69 14.10
C LYS A 36 4.73 -8.75 14.19
N ARG A 37 5.46 -8.19 13.21
CA ARG A 37 6.92 -8.23 13.20
C ARG A 37 7.56 -7.15 14.07
N PHE A 38 6.93 -5.98 14.14
CA PHE A 38 7.42 -4.78 14.81
C PHE A 38 6.35 -4.28 15.79
N PRO A 39 6.25 -4.90 16.99
CA PRO A 39 5.23 -4.53 17.99
C PRO A 39 5.31 -3.07 18.45
N GLU A 40 6.46 -2.42 18.26
CA GLU A 40 6.65 -1.00 18.55
C GLU A 40 5.91 -0.07 17.58
N VAL A 41 5.48 -0.57 16.43
CA VAL A 41 4.72 0.16 15.41
C VAL A 41 3.24 0.01 15.72
N VAL A 42 2.74 0.86 16.62
CA VAL A 42 1.34 0.84 17.07
C VAL A 42 0.42 1.75 16.24
N ARG A 43 1.00 2.69 15.47
CA ARG A 43 0.28 3.62 14.58
C ARG A 43 0.80 3.57 13.13
N PRO A 44 -0.05 3.83 12.12
CA PRO A 44 0.38 3.81 10.72
C PRO A 44 1.49 4.81 10.41
N GLU A 45 1.47 5.97 11.07
CA GLU A 45 2.48 7.03 10.91
C GLU A 45 3.85 6.64 11.46
N GLN A 46 3.96 5.54 12.21
CA GLN A 46 5.24 4.98 12.65
C GLN A 46 5.84 4.02 11.61
N ILE A 47 5.10 3.69 10.54
CA ILE A 47 5.63 2.86 9.45
C ILE A 47 6.76 3.62 8.75
N LYS A 48 7.95 3.01 8.81
CA LYS A 48 9.20 3.48 8.20
C LYS A 48 9.56 2.63 6.98
N LEU A 49 10.47 3.11 6.15
CA LEU A 49 10.93 2.41 4.95
C LEU A 49 11.41 0.98 5.27
N LYS A 50 12.15 0.80 6.37
CA LYS A 50 12.61 -0.51 6.82
C LYS A 50 11.48 -1.54 7.03
N HIS A 51 10.29 -1.10 7.49
CA HIS A 51 9.14 -1.99 7.69
C HIS A 51 8.51 -2.40 6.36
N ALA A 52 8.41 -1.45 5.42
CA ALA A 52 7.95 -1.73 4.06
C ALA A 52 8.94 -2.65 3.30
N GLN A 53 10.24 -2.44 3.50
CA GLN A 53 11.29 -3.32 2.95
C GLN A 53 11.22 -4.72 3.55
N TYR A 54 10.98 -4.86 4.85
CA TYR A 54 10.73 -6.17 5.46
C TYR A 54 9.55 -6.89 4.80
N PHE A 55 8.40 -6.19 4.63
CA PHE A 55 7.25 -6.80 3.97
C PHE A 55 7.61 -7.29 2.55
N ARG A 56 8.28 -6.44 1.75
CA ARG A 56 8.66 -6.76 0.38
C ARG A 56 9.69 -7.90 0.28
N ASN A 57 10.77 -7.81 1.06
CA ASN A 57 11.96 -8.63 0.87
C ASN A 57 11.91 -9.94 1.64
N GLU A 58 11.25 -9.94 2.80
CA GLU A 58 11.23 -11.09 3.71
C GLU A 58 9.86 -11.77 3.69
N TRP A 59 8.78 -11.02 3.96
CA TRP A 59 7.48 -11.66 4.13
C TRP A 59 6.88 -12.12 2.80
N LEU A 60 6.85 -11.25 1.80
CA LEU A 60 6.15 -11.50 0.55
C LEU A 60 6.69 -12.69 -0.26
N PRO A 61 8.01 -12.90 -0.41
CA PRO A 61 8.53 -14.05 -1.15
C PRO A 61 8.18 -15.38 -0.47
N ASN A 62 8.17 -15.39 0.86
CA ASN A 62 7.89 -16.56 1.69
C ASN A 62 6.40 -16.91 1.81
N HIS A 63 5.49 -15.95 1.55
CA HIS A 63 4.04 -16.13 1.77
C HIS A 63 3.20 -16.05 0.50
N SER A 64 3.80 -15.80 -0.66
CA SER A 64 3.09 -15.76 -1.93
C SER A 64 3.91 -16.46 -3.01
N ALA A 65 3.42 -17.60 -3.49
CA ALA A 65 4.04 -18.33 -4.60
C ALA A 65 3.70 -17.72 -5.98
N SER A 66 2.52 -17.08 -6.10
CA SER A 66 2.04 -16.51 -7.35
C SER A 66 2.56 -15.09 -7.56
N GLU A 67 3.20 -14.86 -8.70
CA GLU A 67 3.68 -13.54 -9.12
C GLU A 67 2.54 -12.50 -9.20
N ARG A 68 1.36 -12.90 -9.70
CA ARG A 68 0.17 -12.04 -9.71
C ARG A 68 -0.20 -11.59 -8.30
N THR A 69 -0.18 -12.52 -7.35
CA THR A 69 -0.51 -12.21 -5.95
C THR A 69 0.53 -11.29 -5.32
N ARG A 70 1.82 -11.48 -5.65
CA ARG A 70 2.91 -10.60 -5.23
C ARG A 70 2.71 -9.18 -5.75
N GLN A 71 2.42 -9.03 -7.04
CA GLN A 71 2.16 -7.71 -7.64
C GLN A 71 0.97 -6.99 -7.00
N GLU A 72 -0.10 -7.72 -6.67
CA GLU A 72 -1.25 -7.15 -5.99
C GLU A 72 -0.93 -6.68 -4.56
N HIS A 73 -0.08 -7.40 -3.83
CA HIS A 73 0.42 -6.95 -2.52
C HIS A 73 1.38 -5.77 -2.66
N MET A 74 2.26 -5.75 -3.67
CA MET A 74 3.14 -4.62 -3.94
C MET A 74 2.35 -3.35 -4.30
N ARG A 75 1.24 -3.49 -5.05
CA ARG A 75 0.30 -2.37 -5.29
C ARG A 75 -0.32 -1.86 -3.99
N ALA A 76 -0.75 -2.75 -3.09
CA ALA A 76 -1.29 -2.37 -1.80
C ALA A 76 -0.25 -1.68 -0.90
N LEU A 77 1.00 -2.17 -0.89
CA LEU A 77 2.12 -1.54 -0.20
C LEU A 77 2.39 -0.13 -0.75
N GLY A 78 2.36 0.04 -2.07
CA GLY A 78 2.51 1.36 -2.70
C GLY A 78 1.39 2.32 -2.28
N LEU A 79 0.14 1.85 -2.27
CA LEU A 79 -1.00 2.65 -1.80
C LEU A 79 -0.86 3.07 -0.35
N LEU A 80 -0.40 2.18 0.52
CA LEU A 80 -0.11 2.51 1.93
C LEU A 80 0.96 3.61 2.04
N VAL A 81 2.08 3.46 1.35
CA VAL A 81 3.19 4.44 1.37
C VAL A 81 2.71 5.82 0.89
N MET A 82 1.95 5.86 -0.19
CA MET A 82 1.41 7.11 -0.71
C MET A 82 0.35 7.72 0.22
N ALA A 83 -0.54 6.90 0.79
CA ALA A 83 -1.58 7.36 1.73
C ALA A 83 -1.01 7.90 3.04
N LEU A 84 0.17 7.44 3.44
CA LEU A 84 0.92 7.96 4.59
C LEU A 84 1.68 9.26 4.26
N GLY A 85 1.59 9.77 3.03
CA GLY A 85 2.30 10.98 2.60
C GLY A 85 3.82 10.83 2.63
N ARG A 86 4.34 9.61 2.44
CA ARG A 86 5.79 9.36 2.43
C ARG A 86 6.41 9.81 1.11
N ASP A 87 7.72 10.07 1.18
CA ASP A 87 8.52 10.49 0.04
C ASP A 87 8.43 9.49 -1.13
N GLN A 88 8.32 10.00 -2.36
CA GLN A 88 8.23 9.15 -3.57
C GLN A 88 9.46 8.26 -3.77
N SER A 89 10.63 8.64 -3.26
CA SER A 89 11.84 7.81 -3.24
C SER A 89 11.64 6.47 -2.55
N TRP A 90 10.68 6.36 -1.61
CA TRP A 90 10.34 5.09 -0.98
C TRP A 90 9.73 4.11 -1.99
N LEU A 91 8.90 4.59 -2.91
CA LEU A 91 8.35 3.73 -3.97
C LEU A 91 9.48 3.17 -4.84
N GLY A 92 10.46 4.01 -5.18
CA GLY A 92 11.67 3.58 -5.89
C GLY A 92 12.48 2.54 -5.10
N ALA A 93 12.74 2.78 -3.81
CA ALA A 93 13.44 1.83 -2.94
C ALA A 93 12.69 0.49 -2.76
N LEU A 94 11.36 0.50 -2.94
CA LEU A 94 10.51 -0.69 -2.92
C LEU A 94 10.33 -1.34 -4.30
N GLY A 95 10.94 -0.79 -5.36
CA GLY A 95 10.77 -1.28 -6.74
C GLY A 95 9.33 -1.13 -7.24
N ILE A 96 8.55 -0.23 -6.65
CA ILE A 96 7.17 0.07 -7.04
C ILE A 96 7.21 1.17 -8.08
N THR A 97 7.14 0.79 -9.34
CA THR A 97 6.98 1.75 -10.43
C THR A 97 5.52 2.17 -10.49
N GLN A 98 5.23 3.47 -10.34
CA GLN A 98 3.89 3.96 -10.65
C GLN A 98 3.60 3.71 -12.13
N PRO A 99 2.40 3.21 -12.49
CA PRO A 99 2.04 3.10 -13.89
C PRO A 99 2.07 4.50 -14.50
N LYS A 100 2.98 4.74 -15.45
CA LYS A 100 2.93 5.92 -16.31
C LYS A 100 1.59 5.85 -17.03
N GLY A 101 0.69 6.79 -16.74
CA GLY A 101 -0.67 6.78 -17.26
C GLY A 101 -0.65 6.71 -18.79
N ARG A 102 -1.06 5.58 -19.36
CA ARG A 102 -1.52 5.53 -20.75
C ARG A 102 -2.91 6.16 -20.74
N GLY A 103 -3.12 7.21 -21.51
CA GLY A 103 -4.36 7.99 -21.52
C GLY A 103 -5.61 7.11 -21.54
N GLY A 104 -6.59 7.44 -20.70
CA GLY A 104 -7.83 6.67 -20.49
C GLY A 104 -8.46 6.94 -19.12
N ARG A 105 -9.64 6.36 -18.87
CA ARG A 105 -10.35 6.45 -17.58
C ARG A 105 -9.43 5.96 -16.45
N PRO A 106 -9.30 6.70 -15.34
CA PRO A 106 -8.46 6.26 -14.22
C PRO A 106 -8.97 4.91 -13.68
N THR A 107 -8.20 3.84 -13.90
CA THR A 107 -8.49 2.50 -13.37
C THR A 107 -7.69 2.21 -12.09
N SER A 108 -6.90 3.17 -11.64
CA SER A 108 -6.01 3.04 -10.48
C SER A 108 -6.51 3.85 -9.29
N VAL A 109 -6.46 3.23 -8.10
CA VAL A 109 -6.59 3.94 -6.82
C VAL A 109 -5.47 4.98 -6.73
N GLY A 110 -5.84 6.24 -6.52
CA GLY A 110 -4.92 7.34 -6.28
C GLY A 110 -4.90 7.75 -4.81
N VAL A 111 -4.07 8.73 -4.47
CA VAL A 111 -4.20 9.48 -3.22
C VAL A 111 -5.03 10.73 -3.51
N LYS A 112 -5.98 11.04 -2.63
CA LYS A 112 -6.71 12.31 -2.71
C LYS A 112 -5.68 13.45 -2.62
N LYS A 113 -5.78 14.44 -3.50
CA LYS A 113 -4.95 15.65 -3.38
C LYS A 113 -5.24 16.26 -2.01
N GLN A 114 -4.29 16.17 -1.07
CA GLN A 114 -4.32 17.01 0.12
C GLN A 114 -4.11 18.45 -0.39
N LYS A 115 -5.04 19.35 -0.06
CA LYS A 115 -4.80 20.78 -0.28
C LYS A 115 -3.59 21.16 0.59
N PRO A 116 -2.63 21.95 0.06
CA PRO A 116 -1.57 22.53 0.86
C PRO A 116 -2.15 23.42 1.96
#